data_AF-A0A7X3VRT6-F1
#
_entry.id   AF-A0A7X3VRT6-F1
#
_cell.length_a   1.000
_cell.length_b   1.000
_cell.length_c   1.000
_cell.angle_alpha   90.00
_cell.angle_beta   90.00
_cell.angle_gamma   90.00
#
_symmetry.space_group_name_H-M   'P 1'
#
loop_
_entity.id
_entity.type
_entity.pdbx_description
1 polymer ?
#
loop_
_entity_poly.entity_id
_entity_poly.type
_entity_poly.pdbx_seq_one_letter_code
_entity_poly.pdbx_strand_id
1 'polypeptide(L)'
;MRHFGTHGPVNTIDNYVVARTERLGDFIKRIKLGRYIVLFAPRQTGKTTFFQDALTILEAPALQAKDTDYFPIQLNFQDCANLAPDAFYTTLAEELLHRLIFSK
;
A
#
# COMPACT_ATOMS: atom_id res chain seq x y z
N MET A 1 19.58 -8.95 -19.06
CA MET A 1 18.96 -10.23 -18.65
C MET A 1 18.37 -10.02 -17.26
N ARG A 2 17.14 -10.50 -16.99
CA ARG A 2 16.52 -10.34 -15.66
C ARG A 2 17.16 -11.26 -14.63
N HIS A 3 17.08 -10.91 -13.35
CA HIS A 3 17.62 -11.69 -12.23
C HIS A 3 16.60 -11.88 -11.10
N PHE A 4 16.80 -12.86 -10.21
CA PHE A 4 15.94 -12.99 -9.04
C PHE A 4 16.34 -11.94 -7.99
N GLY A 5 15.38 -11.12 -7.56
CA GLY A 5 15.60 -10.18 -6.47
C GLY A 5 15.77 -10.93 -5.15
N THR A 6 16.82 -10.62 -4.40
CA THR A 6 17.12 -11.26 -3.10
C THR A 6 16.88 -10.33 -1.91
N HIS A 7 16.80 -9.01 -2.15
CA HIS A 7 16.64 -7.99 -1.13
C HIS A 7 15.90 -6.77 -1.70
N GLY A 8 15.27 -5.97 -0.82
CA GLY A 8 14.62 -4.72 -1.20
C GLY A 8 13.29 -4.88 -1.96
N PRO A 9 12.69 -3.77 -2.39
CA PRO A 9 11.50 -3.78 -3.22
C PRO A 9 11.81 -4.41 -4.59
N VAL A 10 10.84 -5.15 -5.13
CA VAL A 10 10.96 -5.83 -6.42
C VAL A 10 10.91 -4.79 -7.55
N ASN A 11 11.94 -4.76 -8.39
CA ASN A 11 11.96 -3.96 -9.62
C ASN A 11 11.50 -4.82 -10.79
N THR A 12 10.38 -4.47 -11.41
CA THR A 12 9.76 -5.28 -12.49
C THR A 12 10.52 -5.25 -13.82
N ILE A 13 11.41 -4.26 -14.01
CA ILE A 13 12.29 -4.18 -15.18
C ILE A 13 13.43 -5.18 -15.03
N ASP A 14 14.08 -5.16 -13.87
CA ASP A 14 15.31 -5.89 -13.60
C ASP A 14 15.09 -7.29 -13.03
N ASN A 15 13.94 -7.55 -12.39
CA ASN A 15 13.66 -8.79 -11.68
C ASN A 15 12.66 -9.70 -12.37
N TYR A 16 12.79 -11.02 -12.14
CA TYR A 16 11.71 -11.96 -12.41
C TYR A 16 10.58 -11.76 -11.42
N VAL A 17 9.37 -11.52 -11.94
CA VAL A 17 8.16 -11.29 -11.14
C VAL A 17 7.03 -12.15 -11.66
N VAL A 18 6.37 -12.86 -10.75
CA VAL A 18 5.11 -13.56 -11.05
C VAL A 18 3.97 -12.64 -10.69
N ALA A 19 3.24 -12.17 -11.70
CA ALA A 19 2.09 -11.30 -11.50
C ALA A 19 0.98 -12.01 -10.72
N ARG A 20 0.35 -11.31 -9.77
CA ARG A 20 -0.75 -11.82 -8.93
C ARG A 20 -2.09 -11.17 -9.30
N THR A 21 -2.34 -10.98 -10.59
CA THR A 21 -3.46 -10.18 -11.12
C THR A 21 -4.82 -10.61 -10.58
N GLU A 22 -5.12 -11.91 -10.56
CA GLU A 22 -6.39 -12.45 -10.05
C GLU A 22 -6.57 -12.13 -8.56
N ARG A 23 -5.55 -12.39 -7.74
CA ARG A 23 -5.57 -12.10 -6.31
C ARG A 23 -5.68 -10.60 -6.03
N LEU A 24 -5.02 -9.79 -6.83
CA LEU A 24 -5.08 -8.33 -6.72
C LEU A 24 -6.49 -7.82 -7.05
N GLY A 25 -7.12 -8.35 -8.10
CA GLY A 25 -8.50 -8.05 -8.44
C GLY A 25 -9.50 -8.40 -7.33
N ASP A 26 -9.38 -9.60 -6.74
CA ASP A 26 -10.22 -10.00 -5.60
C ASP A 26 -9.98 -9.10 -4.38
N PHE A 27 -8.73 -8.75 -4.08
CA PHE A 27 -8.38 -7.84 -2.99
C PHE A 27 -9.01 -6.45 -3.17
N ILE A 28 -8.87 -5.84 -4.35
CA ILE A 28 -9.48 -4.55 -4.68
C ILE A 28 -11.01 -4.61 -4.58
N LYS A 29 -11.63 -5.70 -5.07
CA LYS A 29 -13.09 -5.90 -4.94
C LYS A 29 -13.53 -5.89 -3.47
N ARG A 30 -12.78 -6.56 -2.58
CA ARG A 30 -13.10 -6.57 -1.14
C ARG A 30 -12.94 -5.20 -0.49
N ILE A 31 -11.94 -4.41 -0.89
CA ILE A 31 -11.78 -3.02 -0.46
C ILE A 31 -13.01 -2.19 -0.86
N LYS A 32 -13.44 -2.31 -2.12
CA LYS A 32 -14.63 -1.61 -2.64
C LYS A 32 -15.93 -1.99 -1.91
N LEU A 33 -15.98 -3.19 -1.33
CA LEU A 33 -17.09 -3.66 -0.49
C LEU A 33 -16.97 -3.23 0.98
N GLY A 34 -15.99 -2.39 1.34
CA GLY A 34 -15.79 -1.92 2.71
C GLY A 34 -15.35 -3.01 3.70
N ARG A 35 -14.69 -4.07 3.21
CA ARG A 35 -14.30 -5.21 4.05
C ARG A 35 -12.99 -4.93 4.78
N TYR A 36 -12.91 -5.36 6.04
CA TYR A 36 -11.65 -5.53 6.74
C TYR A 36 -10.94 -6.78 6.21
N ILE A 37 -9.68 -6.64 5.80
CA ILE A 37 -8.92 -7.71 5.14
C ILE A 37 -7.63 -7.94 5.93
N VAL A 38 -7.39 -9.20 6.29
CA VAL A 38 -6.13 -9.63 6.91
C VAL A 38 -5.36 -10.49 5.91
N LEU A 39 -4.12 -10.11 5.62
CA LEU A 39 -3.23 -10.87 4.74
C LEU A 39 -2.14 -11.57 5.56
N PHE A 40 -2.31 -12.86 5.80
CA PHE A 40 -1.28 -13.69 6.41
C PHE A 40 -0.36 -14.30 5.34
N ALA A 41 0.93 -13.97 5.39
CA ALA A 41 1.96 -14.71 4.66
C ALA A 41 3.34 -14.60 5.34
N PRO A 42 4.22 -15.61 5.22
CA PRO A 42 5.58 -15.57 5.75
C PRO A 42 6.38 -14.33 5.32
N ARG A 43 7.46 -13.98 6.05
CA ARG A 43 8.35 -12.87 5.66
C ARG A 43 8.87 -13.06 4.21
N GLN A 44 9.15 -11.95 3.52
CA GLN A 44 9.71 -11.92 2.16
C GLN A 44 8.86 -12.58 1.05
N THR A 45 7.56 -12.81 1.27
CA THR A 45 6.62 -13.36 0.26
C THR A 45 6.04 -12.31 -0.71
N GLY A 46 6.60 -11.09 -0.73
CA GLY A 46 6.13 -10.00 -1.59
C GLY A 46 4.82 -9.34 -1.13
N LYS A 47 4.47 -9.43 0.17
CA LYS A 47 3.27 -8.76 0.71
C LYS A 47 3.31 -7.25 0.51
N THR A 48 4.43 -6.60 0.83
CA THR A 48 4.59 -5.15 0.69
C THR A 48 4.41 -4.71 -0.75
N THR A 49 5.04 -5.41 -1.71
CA THR A 49 4.86 -5.18 -3.15
C THR A 49 3.39 -5.35 -3.56
N PHE A 50 2.72 -6.40 -3.08
CA PHE A 50 1.30 -6.61 -3.36
C PHE A 50 0.40 -5.46 -2.87
N PHE A 51 0.67 -4.92 -1.67
CA PHE A 51 -0.05 -3.74 -1.18
C PHE A 51 0.25 -2.50 -2.02
N GLN A 52 1.50 -2.25 -2.39
CA GLN A 52 1.88 -1.13 -3.26
C GLN A 52 1.18 -1.19 -4.63
N ASP A 53 1.08 -2.38 -5.23
CA ASP A 53 0.34 -2.59 -6.47
C ASP A 53 -1.15 -2.24 -6.29
N ALA A 54 -1.75 -2.63 -5.15
CA ALA A 54 -3.13 -2.32 -4.84
C ALA A 54 -3.36 -0.81 -4.65
N LEU A 55 -2.46 -0.13 -3.93
CA LEU A 55 -2.52 1.32 -3.75
C LEU A 55 -2.43 2.05 -5.08
N THR A 56 -1.50 1.65 -5.94
CA THR A 56 -1.35 2.22 -7.29
C THR A 56 -2.65 2.11 -8.10
N ILE A 57 -3.35 0.97 -8.03
CA ILE A 57 -4.64 0.79 -8.72
C ILE A 57 -5.74 1.67 -8.13
N LEU A 58 -5.77 1.85 -6.81
CA LEU A 58 -6.79 2.67 -6.13
C LEU A 58 -6.55 4.17 -6.37
N GLU A 59 -5.30 4.60 -6.47
CA GLU A 59 -4.91 5.99 -6.72
C GLU A 59 -4.86 6.35 -8.21
N ALA A 60 -4.79 5.37 -9.12
CA ALA A 60 -4.73 5.61 -10.57
C ALA A 60 -5.81 6.55 -11.13
N PRO A 61 -7.08 6.56 -10.65
CA PRO A 61 -8.07 7.55 -11.07
C PRO A 61 -7.65 8.99 -10.77
N ALA A 62 -7.03 9.26 -9.61
CA ALA A 62 -6.53 10.57 -9.22
C ALA A 62 -5.47 11.09 -10.20
N LEU A 63 -4.57 10.20 -10.64
CA LEU A 63 -3.50 10.51 -11.60
C LEU A 63 -4.03 10.82 -13.02
N GLN A 64 -5.29 10.46 -13.31
CA GLN A 64 -5.94 10.70 -14.61
C GLN A 64 -6.93 11.88 -14.56
N ALA A 65 -6.79 12.78 -13.57
CA ALA A 65 -7.67 13.92 -13.36
C ALA A 65 -9.16 13.53 -13.20
N LYS A 66 -9.42 12.32 -12.67
CA LYS A 66 -10.73 11.92 -12.17
C LYS A 66 -10.69 11.99 -10.65
N ASP A 67 -11.79 12.41 -10.04
CA ASP A 67 -11.94 12.33 -8.58
C ASP A 67 -11.66 10.88 -8.13
N THR A 68 -10.79 10.74 -7.14
CA THR A 68 -10.54 9.45 -6.48
C THR A 68 -11.43 9.34 -5.25
N ASP A 69 -12.16 8.23 -5.14
CA ASP A 69 -12.88 7.88 -3.91
C ASP A 69 -11.94 7.34 -2.83
N TYR A 70 -10.67 7.10 -3.16
CA TYR A 70 -9.71 6.43 -2.30
C TYR A 70 -8.51 7.30 -1.97
N PHE A 71 -8.22 7.36 -0.68
CA PHE A 71 -7.08 8.04 -0.09
C PHE A 71 -6.39 7.10 0.91
N PRO A 72 -5.41 6.31 0.46
CA PRO A 72 -4.81 5.29 1.31
C PRO A 72 -3.80 5.90 2.28
N ILE A 73 -3.87 5.50 3.55
CA ILE A 73 -2.89 5.87 4.57
C ILE A 73 -2.06 4.62 4.91
N GLN A 74 -0.74 4.73 4.80
CA GLN A 74 0.15 3.62 5.10
C GLN A 74 0.67 3.76 6.52
N LEU A 75 0.26 2.85 7.40
CA LEU A 75 0.77 2.79 8.78
C LEU A 75 1.78 1.65 8.91
N ASN A 76 3.03 2.00 9.22
CA ASN A 76 4.06 1.03 9.59
C ASN A 76 4.17 0.93 11.11
N PHE A 77 3.50 -0.05 11.70
CA PHE A 77 3.55 -0.26 13.15
C PHE A 77 4.94 -0.63 13.69
N GLN A 78 5.86 -1.08 12.83
CA GLN A 78 7.24 -1.29 13.26
C GLN A 78 7.93 0.03 13.60
N ASP A 79 7.63 1.10 12.85
CA ASP A 79 8.17 2.44 13.10
C ASP A 79 7.46 3.10 14.27
N CYS A 80 6.18 2.77 14.50
CA CYS A 80 5.39 3.26 15.62
C CYS A 80 5.61 2.49 16.94
N ALA A 81 6.38 1.40 16.94
CA ALA A 81 6.43 0.46 18.07
C ALA A 81 6.89 1.09 19.39
N ASN A 82 7.67 2.17 19.32
CA ASN A 82 8.22 2.87 20.48
C ASN A 82 7.54 4.21 20.78
N LEU A 83 6.47 4.56 20.05
CA LEU A 83 5.76 5.81 20.27
C LEU A 83 4.82 5.69 21.48
N ALA A 84 4.80 6.73 22.30
CA ALA A 84 3.73 6.88 23.27
C ALA A 84 2.38 7.07 22.54
N PRO A 85 1.25 6.64 23.13
CA PRO A 85 -0.05 6.72 22.46
C PRO A 85 -0.42 8.14 21.98
N ASP A 86 -0.16 9.15 22.80
CA ASP A 86 -0.39 10.56 22.47
C ASP A 86 0.46 11.04 21.28
N ALA A 87 1.74 10.67 21.27
CA ALA A 87 2.63 10.95 20.15
C ALA A 87 2.15 10.26 18.86
N PHE A 88 1.71 9.00 18.95
CA PHE A 88 1.15 8.27 17.80
C PHE A 88 -0.08 8.98 17.21
N TYR A 89 -1.07 9.34 18.03
CA TYR A 89 -2.28 9.99 17.53
C TYR A 89 -2.00 11.39 16.97
N THR A 90 -1.07 12.13 17.57
CA THR A 90 -0.65 13.44 17.08
C THR A 90 -0.01 13.33 15.70
N THR A 91 0.98 12.44 15.54
CA THR A 91 1.65 12.21 14.25
C THR A 91 0.69 11.70 13.18
N LEU A 92 -0.22 10.79 13.54
CA LEU A 92 -1.25 10.31 12.62
C LEU A 92 -2.17 11.44 12.14
N ALA A 93 -2.62 12.31 13.06
CA ALA A 93 -3.46 13.45 12.71
C ALA A 93 -2.74 14.45 11.79
N GLU A 94 -1.46 14.72 12.05
CA GLU A 94 -0.62 15.58 11.20
C GLU A 94 -0.44 14.99 9.80
N GLU A 95 -0.15 13.68 9.70
CA GLU A 95 0.01 13.00 8.42
C GLU A 95 -1.29 13.02 7.60
N LEU A 96 -2.42 12.74 8.25
CA LEU A 96 -3.75 12.84 7.65
C LEU A 96 -4.03 14.24 7.12
N LEU A 97 -3.80 15.27 7.95
CA LEU A 97 -4.06 16.66 7.57
C LEU A 97 -3.17 17.08 6.40
N HIS A 98 -1.86 16.83 6.51
CA HIS A 98 -0.89 17.15 5.47
C HIS A 98 -1.35 16.52 4.14
N ARG A 99 -1.62 15.22 4.15
CA ARG A 99 -1.92 14.51 2.93
C ARG A 99 -3.31 14.87 2.37
N LEU A 100 -4.29 15.24 3.19
CA LEU A 100 -5.59 15.77 2.72
C LEU A 100 -5.48 17.15 2.06
N ILE A 101 -4.58 18.01 2.56
CA ILE A 101 -4.37 19.36 2.02
C ILE A 101 -3.57 19.30 0.71
N PHE A 102 -2.53 18.47 0.65
CA PHE A 102 -1.59 18.40 -0.48
C PHE A 102 -1.95 17.34 -1.55
N SER A 103 -3.08 16.64 -1.41
CA SER A 103 -3.58 15.67 -2.39
C SER A 103 -4.54 16.26 -3.45
N LYS A 104 -4.63 17.60 -3.56
CA LYS A 104 -5.39 18.30 -4.60
C LYS A 104 -4.48 18.83 -5.71
#